data_AF-A0AAE0D1Q9-F1
#
_entry.id   AF-A0AAE0D1Q9-F1
#
_cell.length_a   1.000
_cell.length_b   1.000
_cell.length_c   1.000
_cell.angle_alpha   90.00
_cell.angle_beta   90.00
_cell.angle_gamma   90.00
#
_symmetry.space_group_name_H-M   'P 1'
#
loop_
_entity.id
_entity.type
_entity.pdbx_description
1 polymer ?
#
loop_
_entity_poly.entity_id
_entity_poly.type
_entity_poly.pdbx_seq_one_letter_code
_entity_poly.pdbx_strand_id
1 'polypeptide(L)'
;MPCTRCFRAKRTCRIAEGAKACQGYKNLKRPCDGLVVTSSRKFVEEKEEQASDTLLGLHEKLARVQAEVAEAAGRLSRIRAIRKKVKERYVETFSRGMQELEEDDVLPTLDAHESGVVSDLQFQGVENNPD
;
A
#
# COMPACT_ATOMS: atom_id res chain seq x y z
N MET A 1 0.23 -19.33 -45.23
CA MET A 1 -0.13 -18.05 -45.91
C MET A 1 0.61 -17.93 -47.23
N PRO A 2 -0.02 -17.41 -48.30
CA PRO A 2 0.68 -17.14 -49.55
C PRO A 2 1.66 -15.96 -49.38
N CYS A 3 2.79 -16.02 -50.09
CA CYS A 3 3.73 -14.91 -50.18
C CYS A 3 3.10 -13.72 -50.91
N THR A 4 3.59 -12.50 -50.68
CA THR A 4 2.96 -11.28 -51.25
C THR A 4 2.88 -11.34 -52.77
N ARG A 5 3.88 -11.94 -53.43
CA ARG A 5 3.87 -12.12 -54.88
C ARG A 5 2.86 -13.15 -55.37
N CYS A 6 2.77 -14.31 -54.73
CA CYS A 6 1.80 -15.34 -55.10
C CYS A 6 0.36 -14.85 -54.84
N PHE A 7 0.16 -14.08 -53.77
CA PHE A 7 -1.10 -13.42 -53.47
C PHE A 7 -1.48 -12.42 -54.58
N ARG A 8 -0.58 -11.49 -54.94
CA ARG A 8 -0.80 -10.53 -56.04
C ARG A 8 -1.03 -11.20 -57.39
N ALA A 9 -0.34 -12.33 -57.65
CA ALA A 9 -0.48 -13.09 -58.88
C ALA A 9 -1.68 -14.04 -58.91
N LYS A 10 -2.49 -14.11 -57.83
CA LYS A 10 -3.60 -15.07 -57.65
C LYS A 10 -3.19 -16.53 -57.89
N ARG A 11 -1.96 -16.89 -57.53
CA ARG A 11 -1.42 -18.27 -57.68
C ARG A 11 -1.32 -18.94 -56.33
N THR A 12 -1.53 -20.25 -56.30
CA THR A 12 -1.30 -21.05 -55.09
C THR A 12 0.18 -21.03 -54.72
N CYS A 13 0.50 -20.50 -53.54
CA CYS A 13 1.86 -20.46 -53.03
C CYS A 13 2.20 -21.82 -52.40
N ARG A 14 3.05 -22.61 -53.05
CA ARG A 14 3.59 -23.86 -52.50
C ARG A 14 5.07 -23.70 -52.19
N ILE A 15 5.44 -23.97 -50.94
CA ILE A 15 6.82 -24.06 -50.44
C ILE A 15 7.02 -25.52 -50.03
N ALA A 16 8.06 -26.16 -50.55
CA ALA A 16 8.41 -27.52 -50.10
C ALA A 16 9.07 -27.45 -48.72
N GLU A 17 8.92 -28.48 -47.89
CA GLU A 17 9.59 -28.55 -46.59
C GLU A 17 11.12 -28.37 -46.74
N GLY A 18 11.72 -27.51 -45.91
CA GLY A 18 13.14 -27.14 -46.00
C GLY A 18 13.50 -26.11 -47.08
N ALA A 19 12.58 -25.72 -47.96
CA ALA A 19 12.85 -24.71 -49.00
C ALA A 19 12.69 -23.27 -48.45
N LYS A 20 13.69 -22.41 -48.72
CA LYS A 20 13.67 -20.99 -48.32
C LYS A 20 12.79 -20.10 -49.22
N ALA A 21 12.27 -20.64 -50.33
CA ALA A 21 11.49 -19.89 -51.31
C ALA A 21 10.38 -20.72 -51.97
N CYS A 22 9.22 -20.10 -52.22
CA CYS A 22 8.14 -20.69 -53.02
C CYS A 22 8.52 -20.72 -54.51
N GLN A 23 7.77 -21.48 -55.34
CA GLN A 23 7.98 -21.49 -56.79
C GLN A 23 8.00 -20.09 -57.43
N GLY A 24 7.21 -19.14 -56.93
CA GLY A 24 7.21 -17.75 -57.41
C GLY A 24 8.48 -16.95 -57.09
N TYR A 25 9.31 -17.43 -56.14
CA TYR A 25 10.58 -16.81 -55.72
C TYR A 25 11.81 -17.68 -56.03
N LYS A 26 11.66 -18.94 -56.45
CA LYS A 26 12.77 -19.85 -56.80
C LYS A 26 13.78 -19.21 -57.76
N ASN A 27 13.30 -18.43 -58.72
CA ASN A 27 14.14 -17.81 -59.75
C ASN A 27 14.77 -16.47 -59.32
N LEU A 28 14.41 -15.93 -58.15
CA LEU A 28 14.82 -14.58 -57.74
C LEU A 28 15.94 -14.55 -56.70
N LYS A 29 16.43 -15.71 -56.24
CA LYS A 29 17.45 -15.82 -55.18
C LYS A 29 17.15 -14.98 -53.91
N ARG A 30 15.88 -14.60 -53.69
CA ARG A 30 15.40 -13.85 -52.52
C ARG A 30 14.53 -14.75 -51.64
N PRO A 31 14.60 -14.61 -50.31
CA PRO A 31 13.74 -15.36 -49.40
C PRO A 31 12.27 -14.97 -49.62
N CYS A 32 11.40 -15.95 -49.44
CA CYS A 32 9.96 -15.75 -49.55
C CYS A 32 9.42 -15.03 -48.31
N ASP A 33 8.81 -13.86 -48.48
CA ASP A 33 8.22 -13.05 -47.41
C ASP A 33 7.19 -13.82 -46.55
N GLY A 34 6.43 -14.74 -47.16
CA GLY A 34 5.48 -15.59 -46.44
C GLY A 34 6.10 -16.49 -45.37
N LEU A 35 7.38 -16.84 -45.47
CA LEU A 35 8.10 -17.62 -44.45
C LEU A 35 8.50 -16.74 -43.26
N VAL A 36 8.97 -15.52 -43.55
CA VAL A 36 9.35 -14.53 -42.54
C VAL A 36 8.15 -14.15 -41.69
N VAL A 37 6.99 -13.93 -42.32
CA VAL A 37 5.73 -13.61 -41.61
C VAL A 37 5.33 -14.72 -40.63
N THR A 38 5.50 -15.99 -40.99
CA THR A 38 5.14 -17.10 -40.09
C THR A 38 6.10 -17.26 -38.91
N SER A 39 7.41 -17.10 -39.12
CA SER A 39 8.40 -17.17 -38.02
C SER A 39 8.29 -15.95 -37.11
N SER A 40 8.08 -14.76 -37.68
CA SER A 40 7.90 -13.53 -36.90
C SER A 40 6.61 -13.56 -36.09
N ARG A 41 5.52 -14.14 -36.62
CA ARG A 41 4.26 -14.29 -35.87
C ARG A 41 4.44 -15.16 -34.63
N LYS A 42 5.02 -16.36 -34.77
CA LYS A 42 5.25 -17.26 -33.63
C LYS A 42 6.10 -16.61 -32.54
N PHE A 43 7.15 -15.90 -32.94
CA PHE A 43 8.01 -15.17 -31.99
C PHE A 43 7.30 -14.01 -31.29
N VAL A 44 6.38 -13.33 -31.99
CA VAL A 44 5.55 -12.28 -31.38
C VAL A 44 4.54 -12.91 -30.43
N GLU A 45 3.87 -13.99 -30.84
CA GLU A 45 2.90 -14.73 -30.01
C GLU A 45 3.55 -15.24 -28.71
N GLU A 46 4.74 -15.86 -28.79
CA GLU A 46 5.49 -16.32 -27.60
C GLU A 46 5.88 -15.17 -26.67
N LYS A 47 6.25 -14.01 -27.24
CA LYS A 47 6.58 -12.81 -26.44
C LYS A 47 5.35 -12.18 -25.81
N GLU A 48 4.23 -12.17 -26.51
CA GLU A 48 2.95 -11.69 -25.99
C GLU A 48 2.47 -12.58 -24.85
N GLU A 49 2.60 -13.90 -24.98
CA GLU A 49 2.26 -14.86 -23.92
C GLU A 49 3.15 -14.65 -22.69
N GLN A 50 4.47 -14.57 -22.86
CA GLN A 50 5.39 -14.27 -21.76
C GLN A 50 5.09 -12.93 -21.09
N ALA A 51 4.83 -11.88 -21.88
CA ALA A 51 4.45 -10.59 -21.34
C ALA A 51 3.13 -10.67 -20.56
N SER A 52 2.14 -11.39 -21.08
CA SER A 52 0.85 -11.63 -20.43
C SER A 52 1.04 -12.32 -19.07
N ASP A 53 1.83 -13.39 -19.01
CA ASP A 53 2.10 -14.11 -17.76
C ASP A 53 2.81 -13.23 -16.73
N THR A 54 3.77 -12.41 -17.17
CA THR A 54 4.45 -11.47 -16.26
C THR A 54 3.50 -10.40 -15.74
N LEU A 55 2.58 -9.90 -16.57
CA LEU A 55 1.57 -8.92 -16.15
C LEU A 55 0.59 -9.53 -15.15
N LEU A 56 0.14 -10.77 -15.36
CA LEU A 56 -0.72 -11.46 -14.41
C LEU A 56 -0.03 -11.63 -13.05
N GLY A 57 1.23 -12.06 -13.04
CA GLY A 57 2.02 -12.18 -11.81
C GLY A 57 2.24 -10.84 -11.10
N LEU A 58 2.39 -9.74 -11.84
CA LEU A 58 2.46 -8.40 -11.26
C LEU A 58 1.12 -7.95 -10.69
N HIS A 59 0.01 -8.24 -11.36
CA HIS A 59 -1.33 -7.95 -10.86
C HIS A 59 -1.63 -8.69 -9.55
N GLU A 60 -1.24 -9.97 -9.44
CA GLU A 60 -1.39 -10.72 -8.18
C GLU A 60 -0.58 -10.10 -7.04
N LYS A 61 0.68 -9.73 -7.30
CA LYS A 61 1.52 -9.04 -6.30
C LYS A 61 0.92 -7.71 -5.89
N LEU A 62 0.40 -6.94 -6.85
CA LEU A 62 -0.25 -5.66 -6.59
C LEU A 62 -1.51 -5.84 -5.74
N ALA A 63 -2.32 -6.86 -6.02
CA ALA A 63 -3.51 -7.19 -5.21
C ALA A 63 -3.13 -7.56 -3.76
N ARG A 64 -2.05 -8.33 -3.56
CA ARG A 64 -1.54 -8.66 -2.22
C ARG A 64 -1.10 -7.41 -1.46
N VAL A 65 -0.29 -6.55 -2.10
CA VAL A 65 0.17 -5.30 -1.48
C VAL A 65 -1.00 -4.37 -1.16
N GLN A 66 -2.00 -4.28 -2.04
CA GLN A 66 -3.21 -3.50 -1.78
C GLN A 66 -3.98 -4.02 -0.56
N ALA A 67 -4.09 -5.34 -0.41
CA ALA A 67 -4.73 -5.94 0.75
C ALA A 67 -3.97 -5.61 2.06
N GLU A 68 -2.65 -5.72 2.07
CA GLU A 68 -1.81 -5.36 3.22
C GLU A 68 -1.94 -3.88 3.59
N VAL A 69 -1.92 -2.98 2.60
CA VAL A 69 -2.11 -1.55 2.80
C VAL A 69 -3.50 -1.25 3.37
N ALA A 70 -4.55 -1.89 2.86
CA ALA A 70 -5.90 -1.73 3.36
C ALA A 70 -6.02 -2.20 4.82
N GLU A 71 -5.39 -3.33 5.16
CA GLU A 71 -5.35 -3.83 6.53
C GLU A 71 -4.61 -2.87 7.48
N ALA A 72 -3.42 -2.40 7.07
CA ALA A 72 -2.62 -1.47 7.85
C ALA A 72 -3.36 -0.13 8.07
N ALA A 73 -4.02 0.40 7.03
CA ALA A 73 -4.85 1.60 7.13
C ALA A 73 -6.03 1.39 8.10
N GLY A 74 -6.67 0.22 8.05
CA GLY A 74 -7.73 -0.16 8.99
C GLY A 74 -7.25 -0.21 10.44
N ARG A 75 -6.08 -0.82 10.69
CA ARG A 75 -5.44 -0.86 12.02
C ARG A 75 -5.13 0.56 12.51
N LEU A 76 -4.56 1.41 11.67
CA LEU A 76 -4.23 2.79 12.01
C LEU A 76 -5.48 3.62 12.36
N SER A 77 -6.56 3.45 11.61
CA SER A 77 -7.84 4.11 11.88
C SER A 77 -8.39 3.73 13.26
N ARG A 78 -8.36 2.43 13.61
CA ARG A 78 -8.75 1.96 14.96
C ARG A 78 -7.90 2.55 16.06
N ILE A 79 -6.57 2.58 15.88
CA ILE A 79 -5.65 3.19 16.85
C ILE A 79 -5.98 4.66 17.07
N ARG A 80 -6.23 5.42 15.99
CA ARG A 80 -6.62 6.83 16.08
C ARG A 80 -7.94 7.01 16.84
N ALA A 81 -8.94 6.17 16.58
CA ALA A 81 -10.22 6.21 17.28
C ALA A 81 -10.07 5.91 18.78
N ILE A 82 -9.28 4.89 19.14
CA ILE A 82 -8.97 4.57 20.54
C ILE A 82 -8.25 5.74 21.20
N ARG A 83 -7.22 6.30 20.58
CA ARG A 83 -6.47 7.44 21.11
C ARG A 83 -7.36 8.65 21.37
N LYS A 84 -8.30 8.92 20.47
CA LYS A 84 -9.30 9.99 20.65
C LYS A 84 -10.17 9.73 21.88
N LYS A 85 -10.75 8.53 22.01
CA LYS A 85 -11.58 8.15 23.17
C LYS A 85 -10.81 8.20 24.49
N VAL A 86 -9.55 7.78 24.50
CA VAL A 86 -8.71 7.84 25.71
C VAL A 86 -8.46 9.28 26.10
N LYS A 87 -8.19 10.17 25.14
CA LYS A 87 -8.01 11.60 25.41
C LYS A 87 -9.29 12.25 25.94
N GLU A 88 -10.43 11.93 25.35
CA GLU A 88 -11.75 12.42 25.81
C GLU A 88 -12.01 11.98 27.25
N ARG A 89 -11.86 10.68 27.55
CA ARG A 89 -12.01 10.18 28.93
C ARG A 89 -11.06 10.81 29.90
N TYR A 90 -9.79 11.01 29.52
CA TYR A 90 -8.80 11.65 30.39
C TYR A 90 -9.25 13.05 30.78
N VAL A 91 -9.69 13.86 29.80
CA VAL A 91 -10.20 15.21 30.06
C VAL A 91 -11.43 15.17 30.96
N GLU A 92 -12.39 14.28 30.69
CA GLU A 92 -13.59 14.12 31.53
C GLU A 92 -13.26 13.71 32.97
N THR A 93 -12.35 12.74 33.15
CA THR A 93 -11.94 12.30 34.49
C THR A 93 -11.17 13.38 35.24
N PHE A 94 -10.36 14.17 34.53
CA PHE A 94 -9.62 15.27 35.12
C PHE A 94 -10.58 16.39 35.55
N SER A 95 -11.50 16.80 34.67
CA SER A 95 -12.49 17.83 35.01
C SER A 95 -13.38 17.40 36.16
N ARG A 96 -13.82 16.13 36.19
CA ARG A 96 -14.62 15.61 37.29
C ARG A 96 -13.85 15.62 38.61
N GLY A 97 -12.59 15.16 38.61
CA GLY A 97 -11.77 15.18 39.83
C GLY A 97 -11.53 16.59 40.36
N MET A 98 -11.33 17.58 39.49
CA MET A 98 -11.22 18.98 39.91
C MET A 98 -12.51 19.51 40.52
N GLN A 99 -13.66 19.17 39.92
CA GLN A 99 -14.96 19.55 40.44
C GLN A 99 -15.26 18.90 41.80
N GLU A 100 -14.93 17.61 41.99
CA GLU A 100 -15.08 16.92 43.28
C GLU A 100 -14.22 17.58 44.38
N LEU A 101 -12.98 17.99 44.06
CA LEU A 101 -12.11 18.71 45.01
C LEU A 101 -12.64 20.08 45.42
N GLU A 102 -13.35 20.76 44.51
CA GLU A 102 -14.02 22.04 44.76
C GLU A 102 -15.33 21.87 45.55
N GLU A 103 -16.13 20.84 45.24
CA GLU A 103 -17.45 20.61 45.85
C GLU A 103 -17.38 19.99 47.25
N ASP A 104 -16.42 19.09 47.51
CA ASP A 104 -16.31 18.40 48.80
C ASP A 104 -15.66 19.28 49.91
N ASP A 105 -15.43 20.58 49.64
CA ASP A 105 -14.74 21.54 50.53
C ASP A 105 -13.35 21.04 50.99
N VAL A 106 -12.80 20.02 50.32
CA VAL A 106 -11.56 19.34 50.68
C VAL A 106 -10.38 20.31 50.58
N LEU A 107 -10.38 21.18 49.57
CA LEU A 107 -9.32 22.17 49.39
C LEU A 107 -9.29 23.18 50.55
N PRO A 108 -10.38 23.88 50.90
CA PRO A 108 -10.42 24.71 52.11
C PRO A 108 -10.08 23.95 53.40
N THR A 109 -10.52 22.69 53.52
CA THR A 109 -10.24 21.87 54.71
C THR A 109 -8.76 21.50 54.83
N LEU A 110 -8.12 21.18 53.71
CA LEU A 110 -6.68 20.91 53.63
C LEU A 110 -5.86 22.18 53.90
N ASP A 111 -6.22 23.31 53.31
CA ASP A 111 -5.57 24.61 53.58
C ASP A 111 -5.67 25.00 55.06
N ALA A 112 -6.87 24.82 55.65
CA ALA A 112 -7.08 25.08 57.08
C ALA A 112 -6.22 24.15 57.95
N HIS A 113 -6.14 22.87 57.61
CA HIS A 113 -5.29 21.90 58.31
C HIS A 113 -3.80 22.23 58.16
N GLU A 114 -3.34 22.57 56.95
CA GLU A 114 -1.95 22.96 56.68
C GLU A 114 -1.57 24.22 57.47
N SER A 115 -2.43 25.24 57.47
CA SER A 115 -2.21 26.46 58.26
C SER A 115 -2.14 26.18 59.77
N GLY A 116 -2.94 25.24 60.28
CA GLY A 116 -2.90 24.79 61.67
C GLY A 116 -1.57 24.10 62.00
N VAL A 117 -1.14 23.15 61.18
CA VAL A 117 0.13 22.43 61.35
C VAL A 117 1.32 23.39 61.27
N VAL A 118 1.32 24.33 60.32
CA VAL A 118 2.34 25.37 60.20
C VAL A 118 2.41 26.22 61.47
N SER A 119 1.26 26.61 62.02
CA SER A 119 1.19 27.40 63.25
C SER A 119 1.72 26.63 64.46
N ASP A 120 1.39 25.33 64.56
CA ASP A 120 1.87 24.45 65.64
C ASP A 120 3.39 24.23 65.57
N LEU A 121 3.93 24.04 64.38
CA LEU A 121 5.38 23.88 64.15
C LEU A 121 6.16 25.16 64.47
N GLN A 122 5.62 26.33 64.08
CA GLN A 122 6.20 27.63 64.43
C GLN A 122 6.15 27.88 65.95
N PHE A 123 5.05 27.50 66.61
CA PHE A 123 4.96 27.58 68.07
C PHE A 123 6.00 26.69 68.77
N GLN A 124 6.33 25.54 68.17
CA GLN A 124 7.39 24.64 68.63
C GLN A 124 8.80 25.12 68.27
N GLY A 125 8.95 26.27 67.62
CA GLY A 125 10.24 26.87 67.26
C GLY A 125 10.89 26.24 66.03
N VAL A 126 10.15 25.49 65.22
CA VAL A 126 10.62 24.94 63.95
C VAL A 126 10.52 26.04 62.88
N GLU A 127 11.66 26.46 62.33
CA GLU A 127 11.69 27.48 61.28
C GLU A 127 11.15 26.93 59.95
N ASN A 128 10.15 27.61 59.38
CA ASN A 128 9.66 27.36 58.04
C ASN A 128 10.50 28.18 57.04
N ASN A 129 11.65 27.64 56.63
CA ASN A 129 12.45 28.22 55.55
C ASN A 129 12.18 27.45 54.24
N PRO A 130 11.48 28.05 53.26
CA PRO A 130 11.50 27.56 51.88
C PRO A 130 12.80 28.04 51.19
N ASP A 131 13.66 27.11 50.77
CA ASP A 131 14.75 27.37 49.82
C ASP A 131 14.21 27.63 48.39
#